data_AF-A0ABD5VTU0-F1
#
_entry.id   AF-A0ABD5VTU0-F1
#
_cell.length_a   1.000
_cell.length_b   1.000
_cell.length_c   1.000
_cell.angle_alpha   90.00
_cell.angle_beta   90.00
_cell.angle_gamma   90.00
#
_symmetry.space_group_name_H-M   'P 1'
#
loop_
_entity.id
_entity.type
_entity.pdbx_description
1 polymer ?
#
loop_
_entity_poly.entity_id
_entity_poly.type
_entity_poly.pdbx_seq_one_letter_code
_entity_poly.pdbx_strand_id
1 'polypeptide(L)' 'MRVVHAARSQPCYECGVRADVVVARGYRRWYSCWEHAPSLLETGGVLVAGDLDARRR' A
#
# COMPACT_ATOMS: atom_id res chain seq x y z
N MET A 1 9.61 14.25 -7.19
CA MET A 1 9.72 12.87 -6.65
C MET A 1 9.49 12.94 -5.15
N ARG A 2 8.47 12.27 -4.59
CA ARG A 2 8.18 12.27 -3.14
C ARG A 2 8.42 10.86 -2.61
N VAL A 3 9.42 10.70 -1.75
CA VAL A 3 9.69 9.42 -1.07
C VAL A 3 8.56 9.18 -0.07
N VAL A 4 7.84 8.07 -0.23
CA VAL A 4 6.78 7.65 0.69
C VAL A 4 7.38 6.66 1.67
N HIS A 5 7.65 7.10 2.90
CA HIS A 5 7.84 6.18 4.00
C HIS A 5 6.45 5.63 4.36
N ALA A 6 6.23 4.34 4.13
CA ALA A 6 5.03 3.72 4.62
C ALA A 6 5.05 3.78 6.16
N ALA A 7 4.02 4.37 6.76
CA ALA A 7 3.85 4.28 8.20
C ALA A 7 3.65 2.80 8.57
N ARG A 8 4.39 2.31 9.57
CA ARG A 8 4.49 0.87 9.91
C ARG A 8 3.17 0.18 10.27
N SER A 9 2.09 0.92 10.48
CA SER A 9 0.84 0.38 11.03
C SER A 9 -0.40 1.13 10.53
N GLN A 10 -0.48 1.36 9.22
CA GLN A 10 -1.74 1.85 8.65
C GLN A 10 -2.68 0.68 8.37
N PRO A 11 -3.99 0.83 8.64
CA PRO A 11 -4.96 -0.19 8.27
C PRO A 11 -5.10 -0.26 6.75
N CYS A 12 -5.40 -1.46 6.25
CA CYS A 12 -5.90 -1.67 4.90
C CYS A 12 -7.16 -0.85 4.73
N TYR A 13 -7.25 -0.15 3.59
CA TYR A 13 -8.37 0.74 3.28
C TYR A 13 -9.73 0.03 3.24
N GLU A 14 -9.75 -1.28 3.00
CA GLU A 14 -10.98 -2.08 2.85
C GLU A 14 -11.31 -2.86 4.12
N CYS A 15 -10.47 -3.83 4.50
CA CYS A 15 -10.79 -4.74 5.62
C CYS A 15 -10.29 -4.26 7.00
N GLY A 16 -9.60 -3.11 7.08
CA GLY A 16 -9.12 -2.55 8.34
C GLY A 16 -7.98 -3.31 9.03
N VAL A 17 -7.59 -4.49 8.53
CA VAL A 17 -6.42 -5.24 9.01
C VAL A 17 -5.12 -4.49 8.69
N ARG A 18 -3.97 -5.00 9.09
CA ARG A 18 -2.69 -4.34 8.78
C ARG A 18 -2.43 -4.28 7.26
N ALA A 19 -1.92 -3.14 6.78
CA ALA A 19 -1.44 -3.01 5.40
C ALA A 19 -0.03 -3.59 5.22
N ASP A 20 0.20 -4.24 4.07
CA ASP A 20 1.48 -4.81 3.65
C ASP A 20 2.09 -4.07 2.45
N VAL A 21 1.29 -3.26 1.75
CA VAL A 21 1.71 -2.49 0.57
C VAL A 21 1.13 -1.08 0.56
N VAL A 22 1.76 -0.21 -0.23
CA VAL A 22 1.22 1.11 -0.60
C VAL A 22 0.99 1.17 -2.10
N VAL A 23 -0.26 1.43 -2.49
CA VAL A 23 -0.65 1.67 -3.88
C VAL A 23 -0.87 3.17 -4.09
N ALA A 24 -0.35 3.72 -5.18
CA ALA A 24 -0.59 5.10 -5.58
C ALA A 24 -1.32 5.17 -6.91
N ARG A 25 -2.28 6.09 -7.02
CA ARG A 25 -3.00 6.40 -8.27
C ARG A 25 -3.21 7.91 -8.35
N GLY A 26 -2.60 8.53 -9.36
CA GLY A 26 -2.55 9.99 -9.46
C GLY A 26 -1.94 10.61 -8.20
N TYR A 27 -2.69 11.52 -7.55
CA TYR A 27 -2.27 12.19 -6.32
C TYR A 27 -2.73 11.47 -5.03
N ARG A 28 -3.46 10.36 -5.16
CA ARG A 28 -3.99 9.59 -4.02
C ARG A 28 -3.10 8.38 -3.72
N ARG A 29 -3.09 7.99 -2.44
CA ARG A 29 -2.34 6.85 -1.91
C ARG A 29 -3.25 6.03 -1.00
N TRP A 30 -3.13 4.72 -1.08
CA TRP A 30 -3.88 3.76 -0.28
C TRP A 30 -2.90 2.80 0.39
N TYR A 31 -3.17 2.53 1.65
CA TYR A 31 -2.54 1.44 2.39
C TYR A 31 -3.43 0.20 2.20
N SER A 32 -2.83 -0.90 1.75
CA SER A 32 -3.57 -2.13 1.46
C SER A 32 -2.83 -3.35 1.95
N CYS A 33 -3.57 -4.41 2.31
CA CYS A 33 -3.00 -5.76 2.33
C CYS A 33 -2.92 -6.30 0.89
N TRP A 34 -2.20 -7.41 0.71
CA TRP A 34 -2.05 -8.05 -0.60
C TRP A 34 -3.38 -8.51 -1.22
N GLU A 35 -4.36 -8.89 -0.40
CA GLU A 35 -5.65 -9.37 -0.87
C GLU A 35 -6.49 -8.27 -1.53
N HIS A 36 -6.44 -7.04 -1.01
CA HIS A 36 -7.18 -5.90 -1.54
C HIS A 36 -6.36 -5.00 -2.48
N ALA A 37 -5.06 -5.26 -2.63
CA ALA A 37 -4.22 -4.47 -3.53
C ALA A 37 -4.61 -4.60 -5.02
N PRO A 38 -5.00 -5.79 -5.55
CA PRO A 38 -5.37 -5.96 -6.95
C PRO A 38 -6.45 -5.01 -7.45
N SER A 39 -7.50 -4.75 -6.67
CA SER A 39 -8.59 -3.84 -7.05
C SER A 39 -8.10 -2.39 -7.31
N LEU A 40 -7.10 -1.94 -6.55
CA LEU A 40 -6.46 -0.65 -6.73
C LEU A 40 -5.54 -0.63 -7.95
N LEU A 41 -4.94 -1.77 -8.32
CA LEU A 41 -4.04 -1.91 -9.47
C LEU A 41 -4.81 -2.02 -10.79
N GLU A 42 -5.89 -2.81 -10.82
CA GLU A 42 -6.78 -2.95 -11.99
C GLU A 42 -7.35 -1.60 -12.44
N THR A 43 -7.56 -0.68 -11.50
CA THR A 43 -8.01 0.69 -11.78
C THR A 43 -6.87 1.66 -12.12
N GLY A 44 -5.68 1.16 -12.44
CA GLY A 44 -4.51 1.95 -12.86
C GLY A 44 -3.60 2.42 -11.71
N GLY A 45 -3.67 1.77 -10.54
CA GLY A 45 -2.73 2.01 -9.45
C GLY A 45 -1.35 1.43 -9.71
N VAL A 46 -0.34 1.97 -9.03
CA VAL A 46 1.06 1.51 -9.06
C VAL A 46 1.50 1.15 -7.64
N LEU A 47 2.20 0.03 -7.47
CA LEU A 47 2.84 -0.33 -6.20
C LEU A 47 4.08 0.55 -5.97
N VAL A 48 4.06 1.32 -4.89
CA VAL A 48 5.15 2.25 -4.51
C VAL A 48 6.02 1.69 -3.39
N ALA A 49 5.48 0.77 -2.58
CA ALA A 49 6.22 0.02 -1.58
C ALA A 49 5.59 -1.36 -1.40
N GLY A 50 6.39 -2.41 -1.54
CA GLY A 50 6.06 -3.80 -1.18
C GLY A 50 6.32 -4.07 0.30
N ASP A 51 6.13 -5.33 0.73
CA ASP A 51 6.18 -5.81 2.12
C ASP A 51 6.86 -4.83 3.09
N LEU A 52 6.01 -4.09 3.81
CA LEU A 52 6.44 -3.01 4.70
C LEU A 52 7.31 -3.52 5.87
N ASP A 53 7.26 -4.82 6.17
CA ASP A 53 8.04 -5.47 7.21
C ASP A 53 9.35 -6.10 6.71
N ALA A 54 9.53 -6.27 5.40
CA ALA A 54 10.72 -6.90 4.83
C ALA A 54 12.03 -6.15 5.13
N ARG A 55 11.97 -4.89 5.61
CA ARG A 55 13.14 -4.13 6.10
C ARG A 55 13.69 -4.59 7.46
N ARG A 56 13.19 -5.70 8.00
CA ARG A 56 13.58 -6.24 9.31
C ARG A 56 14.21 -7.65 9.21
N ARG A 57 15.12 -7.86 8.28
CA ARG A 57 16.13 -8.95 8.33
C ARG A 57 17.45 -8.44 7.78
#